data_AF-A0A7Y3X2Q3-F1
#
_entry.id   AF-A0A7Y3X2Q3-F1
#
_cell.length_a   1.000
_cell.length_b   1.000
_cell.length_c   1.000
_cell.angle_alpha   90.00
_cell.angle_beta   90.00
_cell.angle_gamma   90.00
#
_symmetry.space_group_name_H-M   'P 1'
#
loop_
_entity.id
_entity.type
_entity.pdbx_description
1 polymer ?
#
loop_
_entity_poly.entity_id
_entity_poly.type
_entity_poly.pdbx_seq_one_letter_code
_entity_poly.pdbx_strand_id
1 'polypeptide(L)'
;MKSILNIIKGIHPGFVLERELKKRMLSKGQFAISLGEFPQTLTAITKGKRRMNIPLAMKIENSLSLEEGYLMTLQVYYDIEQQKKKLNRNKTAQKPDLSKIRKILFWDTDMSKIDWQKQRKAVIQRIFERGNEIEREEIIRFYGSDAINDVKRTN
;
A
#
# COMPACT_ATOMS: atom_id res chain seq x y z
N MET A 1 0.04 -10.76 -17.41
CA MET A 1 0.34 -11.11 -16.00
C MET A 1 1.34 -10.17 -15.31
N LYS A 2 2.55 -9.94 -15.84
CA LYS A 2 3.57 -9.12 -15.14
C LYS A 2 3.09 -7.69 -14.78
N SER A 3 2.27 -7.05 -15.61
CA SER A 3 1.81 -5.67 -15.36
C SER A 3 0.79 -5.54 -14.23
N ILE A 4 -0.26 -6.38 -14.20
CA ILE A 4 -1.31 -6.33 -13.17
C ILE A 4 -0.72 -6.68 -11.80
N LEU A 5 0.07 -7.77 -11.72
CA LEU A 5 0.74 -8.15 -10.48
C LEU A 5 1.65 -7.02 -9.97
N ASN A 6 2.38 -6.32 -10.85
CA ASN A 6 3.19 -5.18 -10.43
C ASN A 6 2.39 -4.04 -9.77
N ILE A 7 1.15 -3.80 -10.19
CA ILE A 7 0.27 -2.75 -9.63
C ILE A 7 -0.23 -3.15 -8.24
N ILE A 8 -0.50 -4.43 -7.99
CA ILE A 8 -1.13 -4.93 -6.75
C ILE A 8 -0.15 -5.55 -5.76
N LYS A 9 1.15 -5.61 -6.10
CA LYS A 9 2.22 -6.04 -5.18
C LYS A 9 2.19 -5.20 -3.90
N GLY A 10 2.15 -5.88 -2.75
CA GLY A 10 2.12 -5.22 -1.45
C GLY A 10 0.73 -5.00 -0.86
N ILE A 11 -0.33 -5.39 -1.57
CA ILE A 11 -1.72 -5.38 -1.06
C ILE A 11 -2.05 -6.77 -0.50
N HIS A 12 -2.74 -6.81 0.65
CA HIS A 12 -3.16 -8.08 1.24
C HIS A 12 -4.11 -8.83 0.29
N PRO A 13 -3.91 -10.15 0.03
CA PRO A 13 -4.75 -10.92 -0.91
C PRO A 13 -6.22 -10.90 -0.54
N GLY A 14 -6.55 -10.80 0.75
CA GLY A 14 -7.92 -10.69 1.23
C GLY A 14 -8.69 -9.47 0.69
N PHE A 15 -8.04 -8.34 0.46
CA PHE A 15 -8.72 -7.17 -0.13
C PHE A 15 -9.04 -7.38 -1.61
N VAL A 16 -8.14 -8.06 -2.33
CA VAL A 16 -8.35 -8.45 -3.73
C VAL A 16 -9.51 -9.45 -3.81
N LEU A 17 -9.51 -10.44 -2.92
CA LEU A 17 -10.59 -11.42 -2.81
C LEU A 17 -11.93 -10.76 -2.50
N GLU A 18 -11.98 -9.82 -1.55
CA GLU A 18 -13.22 -9.12 -1.23
C GLU A 18 -13.80 -8.38 -2.44
N ARG A 19 -12.94 -7.74 -3.24
CA ARG A 19 -13.35 -7.08 -4.48
C ARG A 19 -13.89 -8.09 -5.49
N GLU A 20 -13.24 -9.23 -5.64
CA GLU A 20 -13.65 -10.28 -6.58
C GLU A 20 -15.01 -10.86 -6.20
N LEU A 21 -15.23 -11.16 -4.91
CA LEU A 21 -16.52 -11.64 -4.41
C LEU A 21 -17.63 -10.61 -4.62
N LYS A 22 -17.36 -9.33 -4.36
CA LYS A 22 -18.32 -8.24 -4.61
C LYS A 22 -18.67 -8.12 -6.09
N LYS A 23 -17.68 -8.20 -6.98
CA LYS A 23 -17.87 -8.15 -8.43
C LYS A 23 -18.77 -9.29 -8.94
N ARG A 24 -18.68 -10.46 -8.30
CA ARG A 24 -19.47 -11.66 -8.62
C ARG A 24 -20.77 -11.76 -7.80
N MET A 25 -21.10 -10.75 -7.00
CA MET A 25 -22.26 -10.73 -6.10
C MET A 25 -22.32 -11.94 -5.14
N LEU A 26 -21.16 -12.47 -4.76
CA LEU A 26 -21.05 -13.61 -3.85
C LEU A 26 -21.02 -13.14 -2.39
N SER A 27 -21.87 -13.77 -1.56
CA SER A 27 -21.83 -13.56 -0.11
C SER A 27 -20.58 -14.23 0.48
N LYS A 28 -19.77 -13.47 1.25
CA LYS A 28 -18.58 -13.99 1.93
C LYS A 28 -18.89 -15.20 2.81
N GLY A 29 -19.99 -15.15 3.56
CA GLY A 29 -20.36 -16.25 4.47
C GLY A 29 -20.69 -17.53 3.71
N GLN A 30 -21.54 -17.43 2.70
CA GLN A 30 -21.93 -18.58 1.88
C GLN A 30 -20.75 -19.12 1.08
N PHE A 31 -19.91 -18.25 0.54
CA PHE A 31 -18.69 -18.65 -0.16
C PHE A 31 -17.70 -19.37 0.75
N ALA A 32 -17.57 -18.96 2.03
CA ALA A 32 -16.72 -19.71 2.97
C ALA A 32 -17.27 -21.13 3.21
N ILE A 33 -18.58 -21.24 3.42
CA ILE A 33 -19.27 -22.52 3.66
C ILE A 33 -19.10 -23.45 2.45
N SER A 34 -19.23 -22.94 1.22
CA SER A 34 -19.04 -23.75 0.01
C SER A 34 -17.62 -24.30 -0.16
N LEU A 35 -16.62 -23.69 0.51
CA LEU A 35 -15.23 -24.17 0.53
C LEU A 35 -14.92 -25.10 1.72
N GLY A 36 -15.92 -25.39 2.56
CA GLY A 36 -15.74 -26.13 3.81
C GLY A 36 -14.94 -25.36 4.86
N GLU A 37 -15.08 -24.03 4.89
CA GLU A 37 -14.32 -23.13 5.75
C GLU A 37 -15.25 -22.28 6.61
N PHE A 38 -14.79 -21.91 7.81
CA PHE A 38 -15.60 -21.07 8.70
C PHE A 38 -15.74 -19.63 8.14
N PRO A 39 -16.96 -19.05 8.10
CA PRO A 39 -17.19 -17.68 7.64
C PRO A 39 -16.32 -16.62 8.32
N GLN A 40 -16.00 -16.84 9.60
CA GLN A 40 -15.16 -15.97 10.41
C GLN A 40 -13.72 -15.95 9.89
N THR A 41 -13.19 -17.09 9.44
CA THR A 41 -11.86 -17.22 8.85
C THR A 41 -11.76 -16.38 7.58
N LEU A 42 -12.70 -16.59 6.65
CA LEU A 42 -12.71 -15.83 5.40
C LEU A 42 -12.89 -14.33 5.66
N THR A 43 -13.78 -13.96 6.58
CA THR A 43 -14.03 -12.56 6.96
C THR A 43 -12.79 -11.89 7.54
N ALA A 44 -12.04 -12.58 8.40
CA ALA A 44 -10.80 -12.07 8.97
C ALA A 44 -9.72 -11.86 7.89
N ILE A 45 -9.65 -12.77 6.92
CA ILE A 45 -8.73 -12.66 5.78
C ILE A 45 -9.12 -11.50 4.88
N THR A 46 -10.40 -11.35 4.50
CA THR A 46 -10.87 -10.25 3.65
C THR A 46 -10.64 -8.88 4.27
N LYS A 47 -10.68 -8.80 5.61
CA LYS A 47 -10.37 -7.57 6.36
C LYS A 47 -8.86 -7.33 6.55
N GLY A 48 -7.99 -8.20 6.03
CA GLY A 48 -6.54 -8.12 6.21
C GLY A 48 -6.06 -8.36 7.64
N LYS A 49 -6.92 -8.90 8.52
CA LYS A 49 -6.58 -9.20 9.92
C LYS A 49 -5.88 -10.55 10.07
N ARG A 50 -6.07 -11.45 9.11
CA ARG A 50 -5.48 -12.80 9.09
C ARG A 50 -4.81 -13.04 7.73
N ARG A 51 -3.65 -13.69 7.76
CA ARG A 51 -2.97 -14.17 6.56
C ARG A 51 -3.74 -15.28 5.88
N MET A 52 -3.63 -15.34 4.56
CA MET A 52 -4.09 -16.48 3.78
C MET A 52 -3.10 -17.65 3.88
N ASN A 53 -3.61 -18.88 3.91
CA ASN A 53 -2.80 -20.09 3.83
C ASN A 53 -2.96 -20.76 2.46
N ILE A 54 -2.04 -21.68 2.13
CA ILE A 54 -2.00 -22.34 0.81
C ILE A 54 -3.27 -23.17 0.55
N PRO A 55 -3.75 -24.05 1.46
CA PRO A 55 -4.93 -24.86 1.17
C PRO A 55 -6.19 -24.03 0.87
N LEU A 56 -6.41 -22.96 1.64
CA LEU A 56 -7.53 -22.05 1.42
C LEU A 56 -7.39 -21.28 0.10
N ALA A 57 -6.17 -20.79 -0.21
CA ALA A 57 -5.90 -20.10 -1.47
C ALA A 57 -6.25 -20.99 -2.66
N MET A 58 -5.79 -22.25 -2.66
CA MET A 58 -6.07 -23.21 -3.73
C MET A 58 -7.58 -23.48 -3.88
N LYS A 59 -8.31 -23.68 -2.77
CA LYS A 59 -9.76 -23.85 -2.79
C LYS A 59 -10.47 -22.64 -3.42
N ILE A 60 -10.07 -21.43 -3.04
CA ILE A 60 -10.64 -20.18 -3.56
C ILE A 60 -10.31 -20.01 -5.05
N GLU A 61 -9.06 -20.23 -5.43
CA GLU A 61 -8.57 -20.10 -6.81
C GLU A 61 -9.34 -21.06 -7.72
N ASN A 62 -9.48 -22.32 -7.33
CA ASN A 62 -10.27 -23.31 -8.07
C ASN A 62 -11.75 -22.89 -8.18
N SER A 63 -12.38 -22.45 -7.08
CA SER A 63 -13.80 -22.08 -7.07
C SER A 63 -14.10 -20.82 -7.87
N LEU A 64 -13.15 -19.88 -7.97
CA LEU A 64 -13.31 -18.62 -8.70
C LEU A 64 -12.68 -18.66 -10.11
N SER A 65 -12.13 -19.80 -10.51
CA SER A 65 -11.38 -19.98 -11.76
C SER A 65 -10.25 -18.95 -11.91
N LEU A 66 -9.49 -18.75 -10.83
CA LEU A 66 -8.28 -17.94 -10.82
C LEU A 66 -7.07 -18.82 -11.14
N GLU A 67 -6.00 -18.18 -11.59
CA GLU A 67 -4.72 -18.84 -11.79
C GLU A 67 -4.16 -19.38 -10.47
N GLU A 68 -3.63 -20.60 -10.50
CA GLU A 68 -3.01 -21.24 -9.35
C GLU A 68 -1.84 -20.38 -8.81
N GLY A 69 -1.80 -20.20 -7.50
CA GLY A 69 -0.73 -19.46 -6.82
C GLY A 69 -0.87 -17.94 -6.93
N TYR A 70 -1.93 -17.43 -7.57
CA TYR A 70 -2.21 -15.99 -7.66
C TYR A 70 -2.30 -15.32 -6.28
N LEU A 71 -3.12 -15.85 -5.37
CA LEU A 71 -3.35 -15.28 -4.05
C LEU A 71 -2.14 -15.43 -3.14
N MET A 72 -1.43 -16.56 -3.24
CA MET A 72 -0.22 -16.77 -2.44
C MET A 72 0.95 -15.90 -2.90
N THR A 73 1.06 -15.63 -4.21
CA THR A 73 2.02 -14.65 -4.73
C THR A 73 1.76 -13.27 -4.12
N LEU A 74 0.49 -12.85 -4.04
CA LEU A 74 0.12 -11.60 -3.37
C LEU A 74 0.44 -11.62 -1.88
N GLN A 75 0.19 -12.74 -1.19
CA GLN A 75 0.53 -12.90 0.22
C GLN A 75 2.03 -12.69 0.45
N VAL A 76 2.89 -13.31 -0.38
CA VAL A 76 4.35 -13.18 -0.27
C VAL A 76 4.78 -11.72 -0.46
N TYR A 77 4.29 -11.04 -1.49
CA TYR A 77 4.64 -9.62 -1.70
C TYR A 77 4.10 -8.69 -0.60
N TYR A 78 2.89 -8.94 -0.11
CA TYR A 78 2.36 -8.25 1.06
C TYR A 78 3.26 -8.44 2.28
N ASP A 79 3.72 -9.66 2.51
CA ASP A 79 4.59 -9.99 3.65
C ASP A 79 5.93 -9.29 3.55
N ILE A 80 6.54 -9.26 2.36
CA ILE A 80 7.76 -8.50 2.07
C ILE A 80 7.54 -7.01 2.39
N GLU A 81 6.43 -6.42 1.95
CA GLU A 81 6.13 -5.01 2.25
C GLU A 81 5.92 -4.75 3.74
N GLN A 82 5.26 -5.66 4.46
CA GLN A 82 5.10 -5.54 5.91
C GLN A 82 6.44 -5.67 6.64
N GLN A 83 7.36 -6.52 6.17
CA GLN A 83 8.71 -6.61 6.72
C GLN A 83 9.54 -5.37 6.41
N LYS A 84 9.49 -4.84 5.19
CA LYS A 84 10.12 -3.56 4.85
C LYS A 84 9.63 -2.44 5.75
N LYS A 85 8.31 -2.35 6.02
CA LYS A 85 7.76 -1.37 6.95
C LYS A 85 8.31 -1.53 8.37
N LYS A 86 8.44 -2.76 8.86
CA LYS A 86 9.03 -3.03 10.19
C LYS A 86 10.49 -2.59 10.26
N LEU A 87 11.31 -2.98 9.28
CA LEU A 87 12.72 -2.59 9.18
C LEU A 87 12.89 -1.07 9.05
N ASN A 88 12.01 -0.44 8.28
CA ASN A 88 12.04 0.99 8.03
C ASN A 88 11.25 1.81 9.04
N ARG A 89 10.72 1.24 10.14
CA ARG A 89 9.98 2.02 11.16
C ARG A 89 10.77 3.24 11.64
N ASN A 90 12.09 3.08 11.80
CA ASN A 90 12.99 4.14 12.21
C ASN A 90 13.27 5.17 11.10
N LYS A 91 13.12 4.80 9.82
CA LYS A 91 13.26 5.69 8.65
C LYS A 91 11.96 6.40 8.28
N THR A 92 10.80 5.75 8.41
CA THR A 92 9.48 6.37 8.21
C THR A 92 9.08 7.32 9.34
N ALA A 93 9.71 7.20 10.50
CA ALA A 93 9.62 8.19 11.57
C ALA A 93 10.40 9.48 11.24
N GLN A 94 11.33 9.44 10.29
CA GLN A 94 11.99 10.65 9.81
C GLN A 94 10.97 11.45 9.00
N LYS A 95 10.63 12.61 9.55
CA LYS A 95 9.82 13.64 8.91
C LYS A 95 10.65 14.93 8.86
N PRO A 96 10.42 15.79 7.87
CA PRO A 96 11.00 17.13 7.90
C PRO A 96 10.46 17.89 9.11
N ASP A 97 11.12 18.99 9.43
CA ASP A 97 10.63 19.90 10.45
C ASP A 97 9.32 20.55 9.99
N LEU A 98 8.20 20.04 10.50
CA LEU A 98 6.87 20.49 10.12
C LEU A 98 6.59 21.93 10.59
N SER A 99 7.35 22.47 11.54
CA SER A 99 7.21 23.87 11.95
C SER A 99 7.57 24.83 10.82
N LYS A 100 8.42 24.39 9.90
CA LYS A 100 8.85 25.15 8.72
C LYS A 100 7.95 24.96 7.51
N ILE A 101 6.94 24.08 7.57
CA ILE A 101 6.05 23.77 6.46
C ILE A 101 4.62 24.22 6.79
N ARG A 102 4.09 25.17 5.99
CA ARG A 102 2.73 25.65 6.20
C ARG A 102 1.71 24.58 5.82
N LYS A 103 0.73 24.36 6.71
CA LYS A 103 -0.36 23.40 6.51
C LYS A 103 -1.14 23.61 5.20
N ILE A 104 -1.25 24.86 4.73
CA ILE A 104 -1.98 25.21 3.51
C ILE A 104 -1.42 24.53 2.25
N LEU A 105 -0.14 24.15 2.23
CA LEU A 105 0.44 23.41 1.10
C LEU A 105 -0.20 22.04 0.93
N PHE A 106 -0.69 21.45 2.02
CA PHE A 106 -1.34 20.15 2.07
C PHE A 106 -2.81 20.29 2.50
N TRP A 107 -3.52 21.30 1.99
CA TRP A 107 -4.92 21.55 2.35
C TRP A 107 -5.87 20.36 2.08
N ASP A 108 -5.52 19.51 1.11
CA ASP A 108 -6.23 18.29 0.70
C ASP A 108 -5.70 17.02 1.41
N THR A 109 -4.61 17.11 2.19
CA THR A 109 -3.92 15.96 2.78
C THR A 109 -3.55 16.20 4.25
N ASP A 110 -3.98 15.29 5.11
CA ASP A 110 -3.54 15.27 6.51
C ASP A 110 -2.03 15.01 6.61
N MET A 111 -1.25 16.04 6.95
CA MET A 111 0.22 15.98 7.04
C MET A 111 0.73 14.91 8.02
N SER A 112 -0.09 14.52 9.01
CA SER A 112 0.28 13.45 9.95
C SER A 112 0.30 12.06 9.33
N LYS A 113 -0.40 11.88 8.20
CA LYS A 113 -0.54 10.60 7.47
C LYS A 113 0.36 10.50 6.25
N ILE A 114 1.10 11.56 5.93
CA ILE A 114 2.03 11.58 4.81
C ILE A 114 3.19 10.63 5.11
N ASP A 115 3.42 9.68 4.21
CA ASP A 115 4.64 8.88 4.22
C ASP A 115 5.72 9.66 3.45
N TRP A 116 6.50 10.46 4.19
CA TRP A 116 7.51 11.36 3.63
C TRP A 116 8.52 10.62 2.75
N GLN A 117 8.82 9.34 3.02
CA GLN A 117 9.73 8.57 2.17
C GLN A 117 9.03 8.05 0.91
N LYS A 118 7.87 7.41 1.03
CA LYS A 118 7.17 6.84 -0.13
C LYS A 118 6.60 7.91 -1.06
N GLN A 119 6.16 9.04 -0.51
CA GLN A 119 5.51 10.12 -1.25
C GLN A 119 6.47 11.26 -1.59
N ARG A 120 7.80 11.04 -1.47
CA ARG A 120 8.84 12.06 -1.67
C ARG A 120 8.66 12.88 -2.95
N LYS A 121 8.33 12.23 -4.08
CA LYS A 121 8.19 12.90 -5.39
C LYS A 121 7.07 13.95 -5.34
N ALA A 122 5.89 13.56 -4.86
CA ALA A 122 4.74 14.45 -4.76
C ALA A 122 4.96 15.58 -3.74
N VAL A 123 5.60 15.27 -2.60
CA VAL A 123 5.96 16.26 -1.58
C VAL A 123 6.95 17.30 -2.13
N ILE A 124 8.06 16.84 -2.72
CA ILE A 124 9.08 17.71 -3.32
C ILE A 124 8.44 18.59 -4.39
N GLN A 125 7.73 18.01 -5.35
CA GLN A 125 7.11 18.75 -6.44
C GLN A 125 6.17 19.84 -5.91
N ARG A 126 5.27 19.50 -4.98
CA ARG A 126 4.30 20.44 -4.42
C ARG A 126 4.97 21.61 -3.68
N ILE A 127 6.04 21.35 -2.93
CA ILE A 127 6.76 22.40 -2.18
C ILE A 127 7.58 23.28 -3.14
N PHE A 128 8.17 22.71 -4.18
CA PHE A 128 8.88 23.49 -5.20
C PHE A 128 7.94 24.28 -6.14
N GLU A 129 6.68 23.87 -6.29
CA GLU A 129 5.68 24.61 -7.07
C GLU A 129 5.01 25.73 -6.27
N ARG A 130 4.68 25.49 -4.99
CA ARG A 130 3.80 26.38 -4.20
C ARG A 130 4.41 26.90 -2.90
N GLY A 131 5.54 26.34 -2.48
CA GLY A 131 6.22 26.69 -1.23
C GLY A 131 7.20 27.86 -1.36
N ASN A 132 7.47 28.48 -0.22
CA ASN A 132 8.44 29.55 -0.04
C ASN A 132 9.88 29.00 0.10
N GLU A 133 10.86 29.88 0.29
CA GLU A 133 12.27 29.52 0.37
C GLU A 133 12.59 28.66 1.60
N ILE A 134 12.06 29.01 2.78
CA ILE A 134 12.23 28.25 4.03
C ILE A 134 11.74 26.80 3.88
N GLU A 135 10.59 26.62 3.23
CA GLU A 135 9.99 25.31 2.96
C GLU A 135 10.87 24.48 2.01
N ARG A 136 11.44 25.12 0.98
CA ARG A 136 12.33 24.46 0.02
C ARG A 136 13.65 24.05 0.68
N GLU A 137 14.26 24.91 1.47
CA GLU A 137 15.50 24.62 2.20
C GLU A 137 15.34 23.45 3.16
N GLU A 138 14.24 23.40 3.91
CA GLU A 138 13.96 22.29 4.82
C GLU A 138 13.82 20.96 4.06
N ILE A 139 13.17 20.97 2.90
CA ILE A 139 13.01 19.78 2.04
C ILE A 139 14.34 19.37 1.40
N ILE A 140 15.20 20.33 1.03
CA ILE A 140 16.57 20.06 0.56
C ILE A 140 17.40 19.43 1.68
N ARG A 141 17.35 19.98 2.89
CA ARG A 141 18.03 19.39 4.06
C ARG A 141 17.54 17.97 4.34
N PHE A 142 16.23 17.74 4.24
CA PHE A 142 15.61 16.47 4.60
C PHE A 142 15.85 15.35 3.58
N TYR A 143 15.71 15.61 2.28
CA TYR A 143 15.90 14.58 1.22
C TYR A 143 17.29 14.58 0.57
N GLY A 144 18.04 15.67 0.70
CA GLY A 144 19.30 15.89 -0.02
C GLY A 144 19.10 16.44 -1.44
N SER A 145 20.15 17.06 -1.98
CA SER A 145 20.16 17.65 -3.32
C SER A 145 19.96 16.62 -4.43
N ASP A 146 20.49 15.41 -4.26
CA ASP A 146 20.44 14.35 -5.28
C ASP A 146 18.99 13.89 -5.52
N ALA A 147 18.25 13.67 -4.43
CA ALA A 147 16.85 13.26 -4.51
C ALA A 147 15.95 14.31 -5.17
N ILE A 148 16.28 15.59 -5.02
CA ILE A 148 15.52 16.70 -5.63
C ILE A 148 15.83 16.81 -7.12
N ASN A 149 17.11 16.67 -7.49
CA ASN A 149 17.51 16.71 -8.90
C ASN A 149 16.89 15.55 -9.69
N ASP A 150 16.80 14.36 -9.10
CA ASP A 150 16.11 13.22 -9.71
C ASP A 150 14.63 13.53 -9.98
N VAL A 151 13.93 14.15 -9.01
CA VAL A 151 12.52 14.53 -9.19
C VAL A 151 12.36 15.59 -10.27
N LYS A 152 13.24 16.60 -10.32
CA LYS A 152 13.23 17.65 -11.35
C LYS A 152 13.49 17.11 -12.76
N ARG A 153 14.31 16.08 -12.93
CA ARG A 153 14.60 15.44 -14.23
C ARG A 153 13.44 14.61 -14.77
N THR A 154 12.48 14.24 -13.92
CA THR A 154 11.36 13.36 -14.28
C THR A 154 10.08 14.14 -14.58
N ASN A 155 10.16 15.46 -14.66
CA ASN A 155 9.08 16.40 -15.04
C ASN A 155 9.51 17.17 -16.28
#